data_AF-A0A2W4IXI6-F1
#
_entry.id   AF-A0A2W4IXI6-F1
#
_cell.length_a   1.000
_cell.length_b   1.000
_cell.length_c   1.000
_cell.angle_alpha   90.00
_cell.angle_beta   90.00
_cell.angle_gamma   90.00
#
_symmetry.space_group_name_H-M   'P 1'
#
loop_
_entity.id
_entity.type
_entity.pdbx_description
1 polymer ?
#
loop_
_entity_poly.entity_id
_entity_poly.type
_entity_poly.pdbx_seq_one_letter_code
_entity_poly.pdbx_strand_id
1 'polypeptide(L)'
;MKKLDKKAFSIVEILVGIVIFLFGITGVYSIISSTLNINNYNKNYIIGVNLVREQLELFRNIRDTNFSKIKTYNIINPNKDCIGDGLCERFEEGYYKISNDFTLSSPFTVKVQAGEKADLKNQNSLLAYQVCIDKEGIYDYCDNIVGDKKELKLYKFIKISKVDGYDINQAMKVDSKIVWYSKGFKEFEVSSIFTDYKIY
;
A
#
# COMPACT_ATOMS: atom_id res chain seq x y z
N MET A 1 10.75 -52.11 55.83
CA MET A 1 9.96 -50.97 55.30
C MET A 1 10.81 -49.70 55.41
N LYS A 2 11.43 -49.24 54.31
CA LYS A 2 12.27 -48.02 54.32
C LYS A 2 11.36 -46.80 54.54
N LYS A 3 11.54 -46.07 55.64
CA LYS A 3 10.92 -44.75 55.84
C LYS A 3 11.50 -43.82 54.76
N LEU A 4 10.67 -43.40 53.81
CA LEU A 4 11.01 -42.31 52.91
C LEU A 4 11.08 -41.02 53.73
N ASP A 5 12.24 -40.35 53.70
CA ASP A 5 12.44 -39.07 54.39
C ASP A 5 11.51 -38.00 53.80
N LYS A 6 10.50 -37.57 54.58
CA LYS A 6 9.47 -36.60 54.17
C LYS A 6 10.02 -35.27 53.65
N LYS A 7 11.25 -34.91 54.06
CA LYS A 7 11.92 -33.68 53.62
C LYS A 7 12.35 -33.72 52.15
N ALA A 8 12.82 -34.88 51.65
CA ALA A 8 13.19 -35.03 50.24
C ALA A 8 11.95 -35.06 49.34
N PHE A 9 10.85 -35.64 49.82
CA PHE A 9 9.56 -35.66 49.11
C PHE A 9 9.00 -34.24 48.88
N SER A 10 9.11 -33.35 49.88
CA SER A 10 8.64 -31.96 49.77
C SER A 10 9.47 -31.11 48.80
N ILE A 11 10.79 -31.34 48.70
CA ILE A 11 11.65 -30.61 47.74
C ILE A 11 11.32 -31.00 46.30
N VAL A 12 11.12 -32.30 46.03
CA VAL A 12 10.77 -32.79 44.69
C VAL A 12 9.41 -32.25 44.24
N GLU A 13 8.42 -32.19 45.14
CA GLU A 13 7.10 -31.64 44.86
C GLU A 13 7.16 -30.15 44.45
N ILE A 14 7.96 -29.35 45.16
CA ILE A 14 8.18 -27.94 44.81
C ILE A 14 8.86 -27.82 43.45
N LEU A 15 9.86 -28.67 43.17
CA LEU A 15 10.58 -28.65 41.89
C LEU A 15 9.64 -29.00 40.72
N VAL A 16 8.78 -30.01 40.88
CA VAL A 16 7.75 -30.35 39.88
C VAL A 16 6.74 -29.22 39.72
N GLY A 17 6.31 -28.60 40.83
CA GLY A 17 5.41 -27.44 40.82
C GLY A 17 5.99 -26.26 40.04
N ILE A 18 7.28 -25.94 40.24
CA ILE A 18 7.99 -24.89 39.50
C ILE A 18 8.03 -25.23 38.01
N VAL A 19 8.32 -26.48 37.64
CA VAL A 19 8.37 -26.91 36.24
C VAL A 19 7.01 -26.75 35.55
N ILE A 20 5.92 -27.19 36.19
CA ILE A 20 4.56 -27.04 35.67
C ILE A 20 4.22 -25.56 35.50
N PHE A 21 4.58 -24.73 36.49
CA PHE A 21 4.35 -23.29 36.44
C PHE A 21 5.11 -22.62 35.29
N LEU A 22 6.37 -23.00 35.05
CA LEU A 22 7.18 -22.49 33.94
C LEU A 22 6.61 -22.85 32.57
N PHE A 23 6.09 -24.08 32.41
CA PHE A 23 5.38 -24.47 31.19
C PHE A 23 4.11 -23.65 30.99
N GLY A 24 3.35 -23.39 32.05
CA GLY A 24 2.17 -22.52 32.02
C GLY A 24 2.50 -21.11 31.52
N ILE A 25 3.53 -20.47 32.09
CA ILE A 25 3.97 -19.13 31.68
C ILE A 25 4.43 -19.12 30.22
N THR A 26 5.18 -20.13 29.80
CA THR A 26 5.69 -20.21 28.42
C THR A 26 4.54 -20.35 27.42
N GLY A 27 3.50 -21.12 27.77
CA GLY A 27 2.28 -21.22 26.96
C GLY A 27 1.59 -19.86 26.76
N VAL A 28 1.38 -19.13 27.85
CA VAL A 28 0.77 -17.78 27.80
C VAL A 28 1.63 -16.82 26.98
N TYR A 29 2.95 -16.83 27.20
CA TYR A 29 3.88 -15.98 26.46
C TYR A 29 3.85 -16.25 24.95
N SER A 30 3.79 -17.52 24.54
CA SER A 30 3.67 -17.92 23.14
C SER A 30 2.41 -17.36 22.48
N ILE A 31 1.27 -17.43 23.17
CA ILE A 31 -0.01 -16.90 22.68
C ILE A 31 0.05 -15.37 22.52
N ILE A 32 0.61 -14.67 23.51
CA ILE A 32 0.77 -13.20 23.46
C ILE A 32 1.63 -12.82 22.25
N SER A 33 2.77 -13.49 22.06
CA SER A 33 3.67 -13.22 20.93
C SER A 33 2.99 -13.48 19.58
N SER A 34 2.24 -14.59 19.46
CA SER A 34 1.46 -14.90 18.26
C SER A 34 0.41 -13.82 17.97
N THR A 35 -0.32 -13.38 19.00
CA THR A 35 -1.36 -12.34 18.89
C THR A 35 -0.78 -11.00 18.45
N LEU A 36 0.35 -10.58 19.01
CA LEU A 36 1.03 -9.35 18.59
C LEU A 36 1.50 -9.40 17.13
N ASN A 37 1.98 -10.57 16.70
CA ASN A 37 2.38 -10.80 15.31
C ASN A 37 1.19 -10.71 14.34
N ILE A 38 0.05 -11.31 14.70
CA ILE A 38 -1.19 -11.23 13.92
C ILE A 38 -1.72 -9.79 13.85
N ASN A 39 -1.66 -9.06 14.97
CA ASN A 39 -2.08 -7.66 15.00
C ASN A 39 -1.26 -6.78 14.04
N ASN A 40 0.07 -6.94 14.06
CA ASN A 40 0.94 -6.24 13.12
C ASN A 40 0.66 -6.62 11.65
N TYR A 41 0.30 -7.88 11.39
CA TYR A 41 -0.12 -8.32 10.07
C TYR A 41 -1.41 -7.63 9.63
N ASN A 42 -2.45 -7.67 10.48
CA ASN A 42 -3.75 -7.06 10.19
C ASN A 42 -3.64 -5.55 9.97
N LYS A 43 -2.81 -4.86 10.76
CA LYS A 43 -2.52 -3.44 10.58
C LYS A 43 -2.00 -3.16 9.17
N ASN A 44 -0.96 -3.85 8.72
CA ASN A 44 -0.38 -3.64 7.39
C ASN A 44 -1.34 -4.04 6.27
N TYR A 45 -2.14 -5.09 6.47
CA TYR A 45 -3.18 -5.50 5.54
C TYR A 45 -4.22 -4.39 5.33
N ILE A 46 -4.75 -3.81 6.42
CA ILE A 46 -5.74 -2.74 6.36
C ILE A 46 -5.16 -1.50 5.68
N ILE A 47 -3.91 -1.12 6.03
CA ILE A 47 -3.20 -0.01 5.39
C ILE A 47 -3.06 -0.26 3.88
N GLY A 48 -2.59 -1.44 3.48
CA GLY A 48 -2.42 -1.79 2.06
C GLY A 48 -3.73 -1.73 1.28
N VAL A 49 -4.81 -2.33 1.80
CA VAL A 49 -6.12 -2.31 1.12
C VAL A 49 -6.65 -0.88 0.96
N ASN A 50 -6.52 -0.05 1.99
CA ASN A 50 -6.98 1.34 1.94
C ASN A 50 -6.15 2.18 0.96
N LEU A 51 -4.83 2.01 0.94
CA LEU A 51 -3.95 2.72 0.00
C LEU A 51 -4.19 2.30 -1.47
N VAL A 52 -4.52 1.03 -1.73
CA VAL A 52 -4.92 0.58 -3.08
C VAL A 52 -6.21 1.27 -3.51
N ARG A 53 -7.21 1.33 -2.63
CA ARG A 53 -8.48 2.01 -2.91
C ARG A 53 -8.29 3.51 -3.12
N GLU A 54 -7.52 4.16 -2.25
CA GLU A 54 -7.21 5.60 -2.36
C GLU A 54 -6.61 5.94 -3.72
N GLN A 55 -5.59 5.20 -4.18
CA GLN A 55 -4.99 5.43 -5.50
C GLN A 55 -6.03 5.39 -6.65
N LEU A 56 -6.98 4.46 -6.58
CA LEU A 56 -8.04 4.37 -7.58
C LEU A 56 -9.04 5.53 -7.48
N GLU A 57 -9.36 5.99 -6.27
CA GLU A 57 -10.19 7.18 -6.06
C GLU A 57 -9.50 8.46 -6.54
N LEU A 58 -8.18 8.58 -6.38
CA LEU A 58 -7.42 9.69 -6.93
C LEU A 58 -7.46 9.68 -8.47
N PHE A 59 -7.36 8.50 -9.07
CA PHE A 59 -7.52 8.35 -10.52
C PHE A 59 -8.94 8.75 -10.98
N ARG A 60 -9.98 8.32 -10.24
CA ARG A 60 -11.37 8.75 -10.48
C ARG A 60 -11.54 10.26 -10.39
N ASN A 61 -10.92 10.88 -9.38
CA ASN A 61 -10.95 12.33 -9.21
C ASN A 61 -10.33 13.07 -10.40
N ILE A 62 -9.21 12.59 -10.94
CA ILE A 62 -8.62 13.14 -12.17
C ILE A 62 -9.62 13.06 -13.33
N ARG A 63 -10.19 11.87 -13.56
CA ARG A 63 -11.19 11.64 -14.62
C ARG A 63 -12.39 12.57 -14.49
N ASP A 64 -12.98 12.65 -13.31
CA ASP A 64 -14.21 13.43 -13.08
C ASP A 64 -13.94 14.92 -13.21
N THR A 65 -12.75 15.38 -12.79
CA THR A 65 -12.31 16.76 -13.01
C THR A 65 -12.08 17.06 -14.50
N ASN A 66 -11.51 16.11 -15.26
CA ASN A 66 -11.38 16.24 -16.72
C ASN A 66 -12.75 16.41 -17.38
N PHE A 67 -13.72 15.57 -17.04
CA PHE A 67 -15.08 15.70 -17.56
C PHE A 67 -15.77 17.01 -17.14
N SER A 68 -15.57 17.47 -15.90
CA SER A 68 -16.10 18.76 -15.46
C SER A 68 -15.54 19.94 -16.27
N LYS A 69 -14.36 19.79 -16.86
CA LYS A 69 -13.68 20.81 -17.66
C LYS A 69 -13.80 20.59 -19.17
N ILE A 70 -14.64 19.64 -19.61
CA ILE A 70 -14.84 19.32 -21.03
C ILE A 70 -13.51 18.91 -21.69
N LYS A 71 -12.73 18.10 -20.97
CA LYS A 71 -11.45 17.53 -21.40
C LYS A 71 -11.54 16.02 -21.52
N THR A 72 -10.64 15.42 -22.29
CA THR A 72 -10.54 13.95 -22.38
C THR A 72 -10.21 13.35 -21.03
N TYR A 73 -10.78 12.19 -20.77
CA TYR A 73 -10.73 11.53 -19.46
C TYR A 73 -9.31 11.18 -18.97
N ASN A 74 -8.35 11.04 -19.90
CA ASN A 74 -6.98 10.56 -19.69
C ASN A 74 -5.92 11.64 -19.44
N ILE A 75 -6.30 12.91 -19.28
CA ILE A 75 -5.34 14.00 -19.01
C ILE A 75 -4.90 13.95 -17.54
N ILE A 76 -3.58 13.98 -17.30
CA ILE A 76 -3.00 13.85 -15.96
C ILE A 76 -3.31 15.06 -15.07
N ASN A 77 -3.16 16.27 -15.62
CA ASN A 77 -3.46 17.52 -14.90
C ASN A 77 -4.63 18.26 -15.58
N PRO A 78 -5.86 18.13 -15.04
CA PRO A 78 -7.04 18.78 -15.60
C PRO A 78 -6.96 20.31 -15.60
N ASN A 79 -6.15 20.92 -14.72
CA ASN A 79 -6.05 22.38 -14.57
C ASN A 79 -5.06 23.03 -15.54
N LYS A 80 -4.23 22.25 -16.24
CA LYS A 80 -3.33 22.79 -17.26
C LYS A 80 -4.11 23.08 -18.55
N ASP A 81 -3.99 24.29 -19.10
CA ASP A 81 -4.64 24.63 -20.35
C ASP A 81 -4.01 23.87 -21.51
N CYS A 82 -4.80 22.99 -22.14
CA CYS A 82 -4.39 22.15 -23.25
C CYS A 82 -4.64 22.89 -24.56
N ILE A 83 -3.93 23.98 -24.82
CA ILE A 83 -4.03 24.70 -26.09
C ILE A 83 -2.96 24.15 -27.04
N GLY A 84 -3.35 23.21 -27.90
CA GLY A 84 -2.51 22.60 -28.93
C GLY A 84 -2.06 21.16 -28.66
N ASP A 85 -1.82 20.42 -29.75
CA ASP A 85 -1.34 19.04 -29.76
C ASP A 85 0.10 18.96 -29.25
N GLY A 86 0.29 18.75 -27.96
CA GLY A 86 1.62 18.43 -27.39
C GLY A 86 1.90 18.91 -25.96
N LEU A 87 1.02 19.70 -25.32
CA LEU A 87 1.32 20.29 -23.99
C LEU A 87 0.67 19.58 -22.80
N CYS A 88 -0.24 18.64 -23.06
CA CYS A 88 -0.96 17.91 -22.02
C CYS A 88 -0.46 16.48 -21.89
N GLU A 89 0.14 16.21 -20.73
CA GLU A 89 0.54 14.88 -20.33
C GLU A 89 -0.73 14.02 -20.16
N ARG A 90 -0.76 12.92 -20.92
CA ARG A 90 -1.84 11.94 -20.89
C ARG A 90 -1.33 10.67 -20.22
N PHE A 91 -2.26 9.92 -19.66
CA PHE A 91 -1.97 8.55 -19.25
C PHE A 91 -1.76 7.68 -20.49
N GLU A 92 -0.60 7.04 -20.52
CA GLU A 92 -0.19 6.05 -21.51
C GLU A 92 -0.02 4.69 -20.82
N GLU A 93 0.30 3.65 -21.59
CA GLU A 93 0.64 2.35 -21.00
C GLU A 93 1.92 2.46 -20.17
N GLY A 94 1.84 2.11 -18.89
CA GLY A 94 2.98 2.31 -18.02
C GLY A 94 2.66 2.20 -16.55
N TYR A 95 3.63 2.63 -15.74
CA TYR A 95 3.56 2.63 -14.30
C TYR A 95 3.58 4.07 -13.81
N TYR A 96 2.76 4.37 -12.81
CA TYR A 96 2.59 5.72 -12.30
C TYR A 96 2.56 5.72 -10.78
N LYS A 97 3.17 6.76 -10.20
CA LYS A 97 2.99 7.14 -8.80
C LYS A 97 1.85 8.16 -8.74
N ILE A 98 0.80 7.85 -7.98
CA ILE A 98 -0.29 8.79 -7.68
C ILE A 98 -0.36 9.07 -6.18
N SER A 99 -0.46 10.35 -5.81
CA SER A 99 -0.64 10.77 -4.42
C SER A 99 -1.43 12.06 -4.29
N ASN A 100 -1.93 12.33 -3.10
CA ASN A 100 -2.56 13.60 -2.77
C ASN A 100 -1.51 14.73 -2.73
N ASP A 101 -1.88 15.87 -3.31
CA ASP A 101 -1.15 17.12 -3.15
C ASP A 101 -1.83 17.98 -2.08
N PHE A 102 -1.18 18.08 -0.92
CA PHE A 102 -1.66 18.94 0.17
C PHE A 102 -1.12 20.38 0.08
N THR A 103 -0.39 20.73 -0.98
CA THR A 103 0.16 22.08 -1.12
C THR A 103 -0.92 23.06 -1.60
N LEU A 104 -1.11 24.15 -0.84
CA LEU A 104 -2.13 25.18 -1.10
C LEU A 104 -1.94 25.91 -2.44
N SER A 105 -0.73 25.89 -2.99
CA SER A 105 -0.38 26.55 -4.25
C SER A 105 -0.49 25.64 -5.47
N SER A 106 -0.81 24.35 -5.28
CA SER A 106 -0.88 23.42 -6.41
C SER A 106 -2.11 23.69 -7.27
N PRO A 107 -1.98 23.70 -8.60
CA PRO A 107 -3.12 23.87 -9.47
C PRO A 107 -4.12 22.73 -9.31
N PHE A 108 -3.73 21.54 -8.85
CA PHE A 108 -4.62 20.39 -8.68
C PHE A 108 -4.21 19.54 -7.49
N THR A 109 -5.18 18.97 -6.77
CA THR A 109 -4.96 18.28 -5.48
C THR A 109 -4.39 16.87 -5.61
N VAL A 110 -3.96 16.45 -6.81
CA VAL A 110 -3.37 15.13 -7.05
C VAL A 110 -2.06 15.28 -7.80
N LYS A 111 -1.00 14.68 -7.25
CA LYS A 111 0.31 14.54 -7.93
C LYS A 111 0.34 13.21 -8.66
N VAL A 112 0.79 13.26 -9.90
CA VAL A 112 1.07 12.08 -10.71
C VAL A 112 2.49 12.19 -11.23
N GLN A 113 3.25 11.12 -11.12
CA GLN A 113 4.59 11.01 -11.69
C GLN A 113 4.69 9.69 -12.46
N ALA A 114 5.19 9.74 -13.69
CA ALA A 114 5.53 8.54 -14.43
C ALA A 114 6.65 7.78 -13.68
N GLY A 115 6.56 6.46 -13.64
CA GLY A 115 7.52 5.61 -12.97
C GLY A 115 8.06 4.52 -13.89
N GLU A 116 9.16 3.91 -13.45
CA GLU A 116 9.80 2.82 -14.18
C GLU A 116 9.03 1.50 -14.05
N LYS A 117 9.29 0.57 -14.97
CA LYS A 117 8.66 -0.76 -14.95
C LYS A 117 8.94 -1.48 -13.63
N ALA A 118 7.89 -1.71 -12.84
CA ALA A 118 7.98 -2.47 -11.61
C ALA A 118 7.98 -3.99 -11.89
N ASP A 119 9.05 -4.67 -11.49
CA ASP A 119 9.09 -6.13 -11.40
C ASP A 119 8.72 -6.56 -9.98
N LEU A 120 7.51 -7.12 -9.85
CA LEU A 120 6.96 -7.64 -8.61
C LEU A 120 7.85 -8.68 -7.92
N LYS A 121 8.78 -9.32 -8.62
CA LYS A 121 9.70 -10.31 -8.02
C LYS A 121 11.01 -9.69 -7.55
N ASN A 122 11.34 -8.48 -8.02
CA ASN A 122 12.59 -7.80 -7.72
C ASN A 122 12.33 -6.57 -6.85
N GLN A 123 12.63 -6.70 -5.55
CA GLN A 123 12.43 -5.62 -4.58
C GLN A 123 13.16 -4.33 -4.94
N ASN A 124 14.32 -4.40 -5.60
CA ASN A 124 15.08 -3.21 -6.01
C ASN A 124 14.31 -2.37 -7.04
N SER A 125 13.56 -3.01 -7.94
CA SER A 125 12.71 -2.30 -8.91
C SER A 125 11.51 -1.61 -8.25
N LEU A 126 11.17 -2.01 -7.03
CA LEU A 126 10.05 -1.46 -6.26
C LEU A 126 10.46 -0.33 -5.34
N LEU A 127 11.77 -0.11 -5.09
CA LEU A 127 12.24 0.91 -4.14
C LEU A 127 11.73 2.31 -4.48
N ALA A 128 11.60 2.66 -5.76
CA ALA A 128 11.02 3.93 -6.20
C ALA A 128 9.55 4.10 -5.74
N TYR A 129 8.83 3.00 -5.51
CA TYR A 129 7.42 2.95 -5.13
C TYR A 129 7.20 2.78 -3.64
N GLN A 130 8.26 2.88 -2.82
CA GLN A 130 8.20 2.65 -1.39
C GLN A 130 7.32 3.69 -0.68
N VAL A 131 6.48 3.19 0.23
CA VAL A 131 5.61 3.99 1.07
C VAL A 131 6.30 4.30 2.39
N CYS A 132 6.25 5.56 2.77
CA CYS A 132 6.67 6.07 4.05
C CYS A 132 5.47 6.68 4.78
N ILE A 133 5.57 6.73 6.11
CA ILE A 133 4.65 7.50 6.94
C ILE A 133 5.42 8.64 7.60
N ASP A 134 4.85 9.83 7.57
CA ASP A 134 5.40 10.99 8.29
C ASP A 134 5.00 10.99 9.77
N LYS A 135 5.37 12.06 10.49
CA LYS A 135 4.97 12.25 11.89
C LYS A 135 3.48 12.52 12.09
N GLU A 136 2.81 13.04 11.08
CA GLU A 136 1.39 13.42 11.12
C GLU A 136 0.48 12.23 10.78
N GLY A 137 1.06 11.11 10.34
CA GLY A 137 0.35 9.88 10.01
C GLY A 137 -0.08 9.79 8.54
N ILE A 138 0.44 10.65 7.67
CA ILE A 138 0.17 10.66 6.24
C ILE A 138 1.05 9.61 5.56
N TYR A 139 0.40 8.74 4.79
CA TYR A 139 1.07 7.70 4.02
C TYR A 139 1.33 8.17 2.60
N ASP A 140 2.58 8.44 2.25
CA ASP A 140 2.95 8.80 0.89
C ASP A 140 4.24 8.14 0.41
N TYR A 141 4.60 8.34 -0.86
CA TYR A 141 5.89 7.91 -1.37
C TYR A 141 7.02 8.52 -0.55
N CYS A 142 8.04 7.72 -0.28
CA CYS A 142 9.20 8.18 0.49
C CYS A 142 9.91 9.39 -0.11
N ASP A 143 9.80 9.60 -1.43
CA ASP A 143 10.35 10.75 -2.15
C ASP A 143 9.57 12.05 -1.90
N ASN A 144 8.28 11.94 -1.55
CA ASN A 144 7.40 13.10 -1.32
C ASN A 144 7.48 13.63 0.11
N ILE A 145 8.01 12.86 1.06
CA ILE A 145 8.09 13.22 2.48
C ILE A 145 9.48 13.80 2.77
N VAL A 146 9.51 15.08 3.13
CA VAL A 146 10.71 15.80 3.54
C VAL A 146 10.81 15.80 5.06
N GLY A 147 11.91 15.27 5.61
CA GLY A 147 12.17 15.22 7.05
C GLY A 147 11.98 13.82 7.65
N ASP A 148 11.47 13.78 8.88
CA ASP A 148 11.35 12.54 9.65
C ASP A 148 10.27 11.63 9.07
N LYS A 149 10.71 10.52 8.49
CA LYS A 149 9.86 9.52 7.87
C LYS A 149 10.18 8.12 8.38
N LYS A 150 9.14 7.30 8.52
CA LYS A 150 9.28 5.88 8.81
C LYS A 150 8.99 5.08 7.55
N GLU A 151 10.02 4.40 7.07
CA GLU A 151 9.92 3.50 5.93
C GLU A 151 9.05 2.28 6.25
N LEU A 152 8.11 2.00 5.35
CA LEU A 152 7.32 0.78 5.37
C LEU A 152 7.84 -0.14 4.26
N LYS A 153 7.75 -1.45 4.49
CA LYS A 153 8.01 -2.46 3.44
C LYS A 153 6.80 -2.65 2.52
N LEU A 154 6.12 -1.54 2.24
CA LEU A 154 4.94 -1.44 1.39
C LEU A 154 5.33 -0.63 0.15
N TYR A 155 4.93 -1.12 -1.01
CA TYR A 155 5.25 -0.51 -2.29
C TYR A 155 3.94 -0.31 -3.06
N LYS A 156 3.61 0.93 -3.42
CA LYS A 156 2.33 1.28 -4.04
C LYS A 156 2.54 1.85 -5.44
N PHE A 157 1.75 1.43 -6.42
CA PHE A 157 1.80 2.00 -7.77
C PHE A 157 0.53 1.69 -8.55
N ILE A 158 0.28 2.49 -9.57
CA ILE A 158 -0.74 2.22 -10.58
C ILE A 158 -0.05 1.68 -11.82
N LYS A 159 -0.64 0.64 -12.42
CA LYS A 159 -0.31 0.18 -13.77
C LYS A 159 -1.47 0.49 -14.70
N ILE A 160 -1.18 1.16 -15.81
CA ILE A 160 -2.14 1.44 -16.86
C ILE A 160 -1.86 0.51 -18.03
N SER A 161 -2.92 -0.11 -18.54
CA SER A 161 -2.86 -1.03 -19.67
C SER A 161 -4.07 -0.86 -20.57
N LYS A 162 -3.92 -1.23 -21.84
CA LYS A 162 -5.01 -1.25 -22.81
C LYS A 162 -6.04 -2.33 -22.46
N VAL A 163 -7.30 -2.03 -22.77
CA VAL A 163 -8.40 -3.01 -22.72
C VAL A 163 -8.46 -3.74 -24.06
N ASP A 164 -8.59 -5.08 -24.04
CA ASP A 164 -8.69 -5.87 -25.25
C ASP A 164 -9.83 -5.36 -26.15
N GLY A 165 -9.50 -5.03 -27.40
CA GLY A 165 -10.47 -4.52 -28.39
C GLY A 165 -10.72 -3.01 -28.38
N TYR A 166 -10.11 -2.23 -27.49
CA TYR A 166 -10.27 -0.76 -27.42
C TYR A 166 -8.95 -0.03 -27.46
N ASP A 167 -8.88 1.14 -28.09
CA ASP A 167 -7.70 2.02 -27.98
C ASP A 167 -7.59 2.62 -26.58
N ILE A 168 -6.37 2.94 -26.13
CA ILE A 168 -6.15 3.55 -24.80
C ILE A 168 -6.84 4.91 -24.66
N ASN A 169 -7.06 5.62 -25.77
CA ASN A 169 -7.82 6.87 -25.78
C ASN A 169 -9.34 6.66 -25.65
N GLN A 170 -9.83 5.43 -25.81
CA GLN A 170 -11.26 5.09 -25.66
C GLN A 170 -11.53 4.40 -24.33
N ALA A 171 -10.66 3.47 -23.94
CA ALA A 171 -10.76 2.74 -22.70
C ALA A 171 -9.38 2.32 -22.19
N MET A 172 -9.16 2.50 -20.89
CA MET A 172 -7.96 2.05 -20.21
C MET A 172 -8.31 1.20 -18.98
N LYS A 173 -7.51 0.16 -18.76
CA LYS A 173 -7.53 -0.64 -17.54
C LYS A 173 -6.50 -0.07 -16.58
N VAL A 174 -6.96 0.32 -15.40
CA VAL A 174 -6.14 0.88 -14.33
C VAL A 174 -6.09 -0.14 -13.20
N ASP A 175 -4.90 -0.68 -12.98
CA ASP A 175 -4.60 -1.64 -11.92
C ASP A 175 -3.87 -0.92 -10.80
N SER A 176 -4.55 -0.66 -9.68
CA SER A 176 -3.92 -0.16 -8.47
C SER A 176 -3.34 -1.34 -7.70
N LYS A 177 -2.02 -1.34 -7.49
CA LYS A 177 -1.28 -2.45 -6.88
C LYS A 177 -0.53 -2.00 -5.64
N ILE A 178 -0.53 -2.87 -4.62
CA ILE A 178 0.37 -2.78 -3.48
C ILE A 178 1.07 -4.10 -3.25
N VAL A 179 2.36 -4.01 -3.02
CA VAL A 179 3.21 -5.14 -2.64
C VAL A 179 3.73 -4.95 -1.23
N TRP A 180 3.69 -6.02 -0.44
CA TRP A 180 4.17 -6.04 0.93
C TRP A 180 5.21 -7.14 1.16
N TYR A 181 6.38 -6.77 1.69
CA TYR A 181 7.52 -7.67 1.96
C TYR A 181 7.93 -7.71 3.45
N SER A 182 7.08 -8.22 4.35
CA SER A 182 7.51 -8.42 5.77
C SER A 182 7.62 -9.87 6.23
N LYS A 183 6.76 -10.78 5.75
CA LYS A 183 6.75 -12.21 6.10
C LYS A 183 6.34 -13.07 4.89
N GLY A 184 6.93 -12.76 3.75
CA GLY A 184 6.57 -13.30 2.44
C GLY A 184 6.04 -12.21 1.50
N PHE A 185 5.93 -12.57 0.22
CA PHE A 185 5.36 -11.71 -0.82
C PHE A 185 3.83 -11.72 -0.70
N LYS A 186 3.24 -10.54 -0.49
CA LYS A 186 1.79 -10.33 -0.55
C LYS A 186 1.51 -9.21 -1.54
N GLU A 187 0.51 -9.44 -2.38
CA GLU A 187 0.04 -8.48 -3.39
C GLU A 187 -1.44 -8.18 -3.14
N PHE A 188 -1.79 -6.91 -3.23
CA PHE A 188 -3.15 -6.42 -3.26
C PHE A 188 -3.36 -5.70 -4.58
N GLU A 189 -4.40 -6.05 -5.30
CA GLU A 189 -4.74 -5.44 -6.57
C GLU A 189 -6.22 -5.07 -6.59
N VAL A 190 -6.52 -3.85 -7.02
CA VAL A 190 -7.87 -3.44 -7.40
C VAL A 190 -7.79 -2.85 -8.79
N SER A 191 -8.53 -3.47 -9.70
CA SER A 191 -8.60 -3.07 -11.10
C SER A 191 -9.93 -2.38 -11.39
N SER A 192 -9.89 -1.35 -12.24
CA SER A 192 -11.08 -0.76 -12.82
C SER A 192 -10.83 -0.39 -14.28
N ILE A 193 -11.87 -0.49 -15.09
CA ILE A 193 -11.85 0.02 -16.46
C ILE A 193 -12.42 1.44 -16.43
N PHE A 194 -11.75 2.33 -17.15
CA PHE A 194 -12.16 3.71 -17.34
C PHE A 194 -12.35 3.95 -18.83
N THR A 195 -13.49 4.53 -19.20
CA THR A 195 -13.85 4.79 -20.59
C THR A 195 -14.14 6.25 -20.81
N ASP A 196 -13.93 6.71 -22.04
CA ASP A 196 -14.43 7.99 -22.50
C ASP A 196 -15.91 7.88 -22.89
N TYR A 197 -16.81 8.08 -21.92
CA TYR A 197 -18.25 8.01 -22.16
C TYR A 197 -18.87 9.37 -22.52
N LYS A 198 -18.12 10.47 -22.41
CA LYS A 198 -18.56 11.82 -22.81
C LYS A 198 -17.77 12.26 -24.02
N ILE A 199 -18.27 11.92 -25.20
CA ILE A 199 -17.79 12.47 -26.46
C ILE A 199 -18.29 13.93 -26.51
N TYR A 200 -17.35 14.89 -26.51
CA TYR A 200 -17.62 16.32 -26.69
C TYR A 200 -17.41 16.72 -28.15
#